data_AF-A0A538AYL9-F1
#
_entry.id   AF-A0A538AYL9-F1
#
_cell.length_a   1.000
_cell.length_b   1.000
_cell.length_c   1.000
_cell.angle_alpha   90.00
_cell.angle_beta   90.00
_cell.angle_gamma   90.00
#
_symmetry.space_group_name_H-M   'P 1'
#
loop_
_entity.id
_entity.type
_entity.pdbx_description
1 polymer ?
#
loop_
_entity_poly.entity_id
_entity_poly.type
_entity_poly.pdbx_seq_one_letter_code
_entity_poly.pdbx_strand_id
1 'polypeptide(L)'
;MRVPTTLVFSTVQPVIFVLMFRYVFGGAIRVPGVRYVDFLMAGIFVQTVTFGAMNTGVGLAMDLQSGLIERFRSLPMARSAVLAGRTIADAVRNLFVIALMVIVGVAVGFRVHTGVLEFGGAVVLLLLFGVAFSWIMAYIGLSTGNAEAAQAASFPLMAVFVFASSAFVSTATMPGPLRTYADHQPVTATVNAVRALVLGGP
;
A
#
# COMPACT_ATOMS: atom_id res chain seq x y z
N MET A 1 -14.16 -19.21 -5.13
CA MET A 1 -13.78 -18.12 -6.06
C MET A 1 -14.65 -16.88 -5.79
N ARG A 2 -14.29 -16.02 -4.81
CA ARG A 2 -14.95 -14.73 -4.51
C ARG A 2 -14.08 -13.53 -4.95
N VAL A 3 -13.28 -13.73 -5.99
CA VAL A 3 -12.12 -12.88 -6.33
C VAL A 3 -12.43 -11.67 -7.25
N PRO A 4 -13.45 -11.65 -8.13
CA PRO A 4 -13.57 -10.55 -9.10
C PRO A 4 -13.96 -9.21 -8.45
N THR A 5 -14.92 -9.19 -7.51
CA THR A 5 -15.36 -7.95 -6.87
C THR A 5 -14.26 -7.32 -6.00
N THR A 6 -13.54 -8.12 -5.22
CA THR A 6 -12.48 -7.60 -4.34
C THR A 6 -11.31 -7.01 -5.14
N LEU A 7 -10.95 -7.64 -6.27
CA LEU A 7 -9.92 -7.10 -7.18
C LEU A 7 -10.36 -5.82 -7.89
N VAL A 8 -11.65 -5.74 -8.26
CA VAL A 8 -12.21 -4.53 -8.86
C VAL A 8 -12.16 -3.37 -7.86
N PHE A 9 -12.66 -3.56 -6.64
CA PHE A 9 -12.63 -2.49 -5.63
C PHE A 9 -11.21 -2.09 -5.23
N SER A 10 -10.27 -3.04 -5.11
CA SER A 10 -8.87 -2.73 -4.78
C SER A 10 -8.14 -1.95 -5.88
N THR A 11 -8.66 -1.98 -7.11
CA THR A 11 -8.09 -1.29 -8.27
C THR A 11 -8.76 0.06 -8.52
N VAL A 12 -10.09 0.11 -8.40
CA VAL A 12 -10.90 1.30 -8.67
C VAL A 12 -10.53 2.44 -7.69
N GLN A 13 -10.35 2.13 -6.41
CA GLN A 13 -10.04 3.15 -5.41
C GLN A 13 -8.70 3.89 -5.69
N PRO A 14 -7.56 3.20 -5.91
CA PRO A 14 -6.33 3.85 -6.34
C PRO A 14 -6.48 4.67 -7.62
N VAL A 15 -7.20 4.15 -8.63
CA VAL A 15 -7.41 4.87 -9.90
C VAL A 15 -8.15 6.19 -9.68
N ILE A 16 -9.18 6.20 -8.83
CA ILE A 16 -9.89 7.44 -8.47
C ILE A 16 -8.94 8.44 -7.82
N PHE A 17 -8.09 7.99 -6.90
CA PHE A 17 -7.08 8.86 -6.26
C PHE A 17 -6.07 9.40 -7.27
N VAL A 18 -5.58 8.57 -8.19
CA VAL A 18 -4.68 9.00 -9.27
C VAL A 18 -5.34 10.11 -10.09
N LEU A 19 -6.57 9.90 -10.54
CA LEU A 19 -7.29 10.87 -11.37
C LEU A 19 -7.59 12.15 -10.59
N MET A 20 -8.08 12.02 -9.36
CA MET A 20 -8.39 13.16 -8.50
C MET A 20 -7.13 13.99 -8.24
N PHE A 21 -6.04 13.40 -7.77
CA PHE A 21 -4.84 14.16 -7.48
C PHE A 21 -4.19 14.73 -8.73
N ARG A 22 -4.15 13.99 -9.84
CA ARG A 22 -3.60 14.53 -11.08
C ARG A 22 -4.42 15.69 -11.64
N TYR A 23 -5.73 15.50 -11.82
CA TYR A 23 -6.56 16.46 -12.56
C TYR A 23 -7.16 17.54 -11.67
N VAL A 24 -7.51 17.23 -10.42
CA VAL A 24 -8.08 18.20 -9.48
C VAL A 24 -6.98 18.96 -8.75
N PHE A 25 -5.97 18.26 -8.21
CA PHE A 25 -4.91 18.88 -7.41
C PHE A 25 -3.65 19.25 -8.20
N GLY A 26 -3.41 18.66 -9.36
CA GLY A 26 -2.21 18.92 -10.17
C GLY A 26 -2.13 20.34 -10.72
N GLY A 27 -3.25 21.08 -10.78
CA GLY A 27 -3.25 22.51 -11.08
C GLY A 27 -2.85 23.40 -9.88
N ALA A 28 -3.04 22.90 -8.66
CA ALA A 28 -2.80 23.65 -7.42
C ALA A 28 -1.42 23.38 -6.80
N ILE A 29 -0.88 22.17 -6.96
CA ILE A 29 0.38 21.75 -6.33
C ILE A 29 1.53 21.82 -7.33
N ARG A 30 2.43 22.77 -7.12
CA ARG A 30 3.66 22.93 -7.92
C ARG A 30 4.83 22.32 -7.17
N VAL A 31 5.41 21.25 -7.71
CA VAL A 31 6.65 20.65 -7.22
C VAL A 31 7.81 21.15 -8.10
N PRO A 32 8.81 21.86 -7.54
CA PRO A 32 9.95 22.34 -8.32
C PRO A 32 10.73 21.17 -8.95
N GLY A 33 11.00 21.24 -10.26
CA GLY A 33 11.92 20.33 -10.97
C GLY A 33 11.35 18.97 -11.40
N VAL A 34 10.15 18.57 -10.96
CA VAL A 34 9.54 17.27 -11.32
C VAL A 34 8.06 17.46 -11.67
N ARG A 35 7.57 16.74 -12.69
CA ARG A 35 6.13 16.74 -12.99
C ARG A 35 5.39 16.15 -11.79
N TYR A 36 4.35 16.82 -11.31
CA TYR A 36 3.58 16.37 -10.15
C TYR A 36 3.06 14.93 -10.28
N VAL A 37 2.70 14.50 -11.50
CA VAL A 37 2.29 13.13 -11.80
C VAL A 37 3.36 12.10 -11.41
N ASP A 38 4.62 12.40 -11.69
CA ASP A 38 5.75 11.51 -11.41
C ASP A 38 6.06 11.48 -9.90
N PHE A 39 5.89 12.61 -9.20
CA PHE A 39 6.00 12.68 -7.73
C PHE A 39 4.89 11.90 -7.02
N LEU A 40 3.66 12.00 -7.52
CA LEU A 40 2.45 11.42 -6.96
C LEU A 40 2.41 9.89 -7.10
N MET A 41 2.88 9.37 -8.24
CA MET A 41 2.85 7.95 -8.54
C MET A 41 3.52 7.08 -7.49
N ALA A 42 4.69 7.49 -6.99
CA ALA A 42 5.39 6.80 -5.91
C ALA A 42 4.52 6.71 -4.63
N GLY A 43 3.86 7.82 -4.27
CA GLY A 43 2.92 7.87 -3.15
C GLY A 43 1.73 6.92 -3.33
N ILE A 44 1.18 6.87 -4.54
CA ILE A 44 0.03 6.02 -4.86
C ILE A 44 0.39 4.54 -4.85
N PHE A 45 1.58 4.15 -5.30
CA PHE A 45 2.03 2.77 -5.18
C PHE A 45 2.07 2.32 -3.72
N VAL A 46 2.68 3.12 -2.84
CA VAL A 46 2.74 2.81 -1.40
C VAL A 46 1.35 2.82 -0.77
N GLN A 47 0.49 3.80 -1.12
CA GLN A 47 -0.89 3.86 -0.65
C GLN A 47 -1.66 2.59 -1.05
N THR A 48 -1.53 2.15 -2.29
CA THR A 48 -2.25 0.96 -2.81
C THR A 48 -1.83 -0.30 -2.08
N VAL A 49 -0.53 -0.47 -1.86
CA VAL A 49 0.01 -1.59 -1.08
C VAL A 49 -0.47 -1.54 0.37
N THR A 50 -0.48 -0.35 0.97
CA THR A 50 -1.00 -0.12 2.34
C THR A 50 -2.48 -0.50 2.47
N PHE A 51 -3.33 -0.06 1.53
CA PHE A 51 -4.73 -0.46 1.45
C PHE A 51 -4.90 -1.96 1.22
N GLY A 52 -4.05 -2.53 0.37
CA GLY A 52 -4.00 -3.96 0.11
C GLY A 52 -3.75 -4.77 1.38
N ALA A 53 -2.82 -4.31 2.21
CA ALA A 53 -2.47 -4.88 3.52
C ALA A 53 -3.60 -4.73 4.55
N MET A 54 -4.27 -3.58 4.59
CA MET A 54 -5.44 -3.37 5.47
C MET A 54 -6.58 -4.36 5.12
N ASN A 55 -6.90 -4.52 3.84
CA ASN A 55 -7.90 -5.49 3.39
C ASN A 55 -7.52 -6.93 3.80
N THR A 56 -6.23 -7.28 3.73
CA THR A 56 -5.73 -8.58 4.20
C THR A 56 -5.92 -8.76 5.71
N GLY A 57 -5.69 -7.71 6.51
CA GLY A 57 -5.90 -7.72 7.97
C GLY A 57 -7.37 -7.88 8.36
N VAL A 58 -8.27 -7.14 7.72
CA VAL A 58 -9.72 -7.27 7.91
C VAL A 58 -10.21 -8.66 7.46
N GLY A 59 -9.68 -9.15 6.33
CA GLY A 59 -9.94 -10.51 5.86
C GLY A 59 -9.57 -11.57 6.89
N LEU A 60 -8.41 -11.43 7.53
CA LEU A 60 -7.97 -12.35 8.57
C LEU A 60 -8.84 -12.27 9.84
N ALA A 61 -9.32 -11.08 10.20
CA ALA A 61 -10.27 -10.90 11.30
C ALA A 61 -11.62 -11.60 11.01
N MET A 62 -12.11 -11.54 9.76
CA MET A 62 -13.28 -12.31 9.33
C MET A 62 -13.04 -13.82 9.42
N ASP A 63 -11.87 -14.29 8.98
CA ASP A 63 -11.52 -15.72 9.03
C ASP A 63 -11.49 -16.24 10.48
N LEU A 64 -10.96 -15.45 11.42
CA LEU A 64 -11.05 -15.73 12.86
C LEU A 64 -12.50 -15.85 13.33
N GLN A 65 -13.32 -14.85 13.00
CA GLN A 65 -14.71 -14.76 13.45
C GLN A 65 -15.57 -15.93 12.91
N SER A 66 -15.19 -16.48 11.75
CA SER A 66 -15.84 -17.64 11.15
C SER A 66 -15.44 -19.00 11.77
N GLY A 67 -14.50 -19.02 12.72
CA GLY A 67 -14.01 -20.26 13.36
C GLY A 67 -13.13 -21.13 12.45
N LEU A 68 -12.71 -20.60 11.27
CA LEU A 68 -11.85 -21.33 10.33
C LEU A 68 -10.50 -21.73 10.95
N ILE A 69 -9.96 -20.90 11.85
CA ILE A 69 -8.69 -21.16 12.53
C ILE A 69 -8.79 -22.36 13.48
N GLU A 70 -9.93 -22.58 14.13
CA GLU A 70 -10.17 -23.76 14.97
C GLU A 70 -10.30 -25.05 14.13
N ARG A 71 -10.87 -24.95 12.92
CA ARG A 71 -10.94 -26.06 11.96
C ARG A 71 -9.59 -26.41 11.34
N PHE A 72 -8.70 -25.44 11.12
CA PHE A 72 -7.33 -25.72 10.70
C PHE A 72 -6.49 -26.34 11.82
N ARG A 73 -6.84 -26.05 13.09
CA ARG A 73 -6.15 -26.59 14.26
C ARG A 73 -6.52 -28.05 14.57
N SER A 74 -7.64 -28.56 14.03
CA SER A 74 -8.07 -29.96 14.16
C SER A 74 -7.60 -30.86 13.00
N LEU A 75 -7.04 -30.29 11.93
CA LEU A 75 -6.44 -31.04 10.82
C LEU A 75 -4.92 -31.20 11.05
N PRO A 76 -4.31 -32.35 10.72
CA PRO A 76 -2.87 -32.57 10.84
C PRO A 76 -2.15 -31.86 9.68
N MET A 77 -2.16 -30.52 9.69
CA MET A 77 -1.38 -29.71 8.75
C MET A 77 -0.10 -29.21 9.41
N ALA A 78 1.02 -29.38 8.71
CA ALA A 78 2.28 -28.76 9.09
C ALA A 78 2.14 -27.23 9.01
N ARG A 79 2.38 -26.53 10.13
CA ARG A 79 2.26 -25.05 10.23
C ARG A 79 3.10 -24.29 9.18
N SER A 80 4.18 -24.90 8.68
CA SER A 80 5.04 -24.36 7.64
C SER A 80 4.39 -24.30 6.25
N ALA A 81 3.55 -25.27 5.90
CA ALA A 81 2.88 -25.32 4.59
C ALA A 81 1.81 -24.22 4.46
N VAL A 82 1.09 -23.92 5.54
CA VAL A 82 0.08 -22.86 5.60
C VAL A 82 0.76 -21.48 5.51
N LEU A 83 1.88 -21.30 6.21
CA LEU A 83 2.62 -20.04 6.19
C LEU A 83 3.19 -19.76 4.79
N ALA A 84 3.87 -20.74 4.18
CA ALA A 84 4.43 -20.61 2.83
C ALA A 84 3.34 -20.36 1.77
N GLY A 85 2.21 -21.07 1.86
CA GLY A 85 1.06 -20.85 0.97
C GLY A 85 0.48 -19.44 1.08
N ARG A 86 0.37 -18.91 2.31
CA ARG A 86 -0.07 -17.52 2.56
C ARG A 86 0.93 -16.51 1.99
N THR A 87 2.23 -16.71 2.21
CA THR A 87 3.26 -15.75 1.73
C THR A 87 3.31 -15.70 0.20
N ILE A 88 3.24 -16.87 -0.45
CA ILE A 88 3.23 -16.96 -1.92
C ILE A 88 1.95 -16.33 -2.49
N ALA A 89 0.79 -16.61 -1.88
CA ALA A 89 -0.47 -16.01 -2.31
C ALA A 89 -0.46 -14.47 -2.16
N ASP A 90 0.10 -13.95 -1.07
CA ASP A 90 0.22 -12.51 -0.85
C ASP A 90 1.24 -11.87 -1.80
N ALA A 91 2.36 -12.54 -2.08
CA ALA A 91 3.35 -12.09 -3.05
C ALA A 91 2.78 -12.03 -4.48
N VAL A 92 2.07 -13.07 -4.93
CA VAL A 92 1.43 -13.11 -6.26
C VAL A 92 0.36 -12.02 -6.37
N ARG A 93 -0.45 -11.85 -5.32
CA ARG A 93 -1.46 -10.78 -5.27
C ARG A 93 -0.82 -9.39 -5.34
N ASN A 94 0.19 -9.13 -4.51
CA ASN A 94 0.87 -7.84 -4.50
C ASN A 94 1.58 -7.57 -5.83
N LEU A 95 2.17 -8.58 -6.46
CA LEU A 95 2.76 -8.46 -7.79
C LEU A 95 1.72 -8.08 -8.84
N PHE A 96 0.54 -8.71 -8.83
CA PHE A 96 -0.56 -8.37 -9.74
C PHE A 96 -1.04 -6.93 -9.54
N VAL A 97 -1.20 -6.51 -8.28
CA VAL A 97 -1.62 -5.14 -7.93
C VAL A 97 -0.58 -4.12 -8.39
N ILE A 98 0.70 -4.36 -8.15
CA ILE A 98 1.79 -3.47 -8.59
C ILE A 98 1.83 -3.40 -10.11
N ALA A 99 1.77 -4.53 -10.82
CA ALA A 99 1.77 -4.56 -12.28
C ALA A 99 0.61 -3.76 -12.87
N LEU A 100 -0.60 -3.93 -12.32
CA LEU A 100 -1.78 -3.19 -12.76
C LEU A 100 -1.61 -1.69 -12.50
N MET A 101 -1.08 -1.31 -11.34
CA MET A 101 -0.82 0.10 -11.01
C MET A 101 0.23 0.73 -11.90
N VAL A 102 1.24 -0.02 -12.32
CA VAL A 102 2.23 0.46 -13.29
C VAL A 102 1.57 0.73 -14.64
N ILE A 103 0.68 -0.16 -15.11
CA ILE A 103 -0.07 0.05 -16.36
C ILE A 103 -0.95 1.30 -16.26
N VAL A 104 -1.71 1.45 -15.18
CA VAL A 104 -2.54 2.64 -14.92
C VAL A 104 -1.66 3.89 -14.86
N GLY A 105 -0.52 3.82 -14.18
CA GLY A 105 0.43 4.90 -14.08
C GLY A 105 0.91 5.38 -15.43
N VAL A 106 1.40 4.47 -16.25
CA VAL A 106 1.87 4.75 -17.62
C VAL A 106 0.74 5.32 -18.48
N ALA A 107 -0.49 4.81 -18.35
CA ALA A 107 -1.66 5.36 -19.04
C ALA A 107 -1.98 6.80 -18.59
N VAL A 108 -1.72 7.11 -17.33
CA VAL A 108 -1.82 8.45 -16.73
C VAL A 108 -0.54 9.28 -17.02
N GLY A 109 0.35 8.83 -17.90
CA GLY A 109 1.49 9.61 -18.37
C GLY A 109 2.67 9.69 -17.40
N PHE A 110 2.70 8.81 -16.40
CA PHE A 110 3.88 8.52 -15.60
C PHE A 110 5.00 8.02 -16.50
N ARG A 111 6.21 8.54 -16.26
CA ARG A 111 7.42 8.02 -16.91
C ARG A 111 8.40 7.57 -15.83
N VAL A 112 8.89 6.34 -15.97
CA VAL A 112 10.05 5.87 -15.23
C VAL A 112 11.27 6.54 -15.86
N HIS A 113 12.02 7.29 -15.05
CA HIS A 113 13.20 8.02 -15.53
C HIS A 113 14.50 7.24 -15.25
N THR A 114 14.39 6.13 -14.52
CA THR A 114 15.47 5.21 -14.15
C THR A 114 15.48 3.94 -15.00
N GLY A 115 16.54 3.14 -14.86
CA GLY A 115 16.72 1.86 -15.51
C GLY A 115 15.87 0.72 -14.90
N VAL A 116 15.78 -0.40 -15.63
CA VAL A 116 14.98 -1.57 -15.25
C VAL A 116 15.37 -2.15 -13.88
N LEU A 117 16.66 -2.05 -13.52
CA LEU A 117 17.17 -2.56 -12.26
C LEU A 117 16.66 -1.78 -11.04
N GLU A 118 16.66 -0.45 -11.13
CA GLU A 118 16.19 0.45 -10.06
C GLU A 118 14.67 0.33 -9.89
N PHE A 119 13.96 0.24 -11.02
CA PHE A 119 12.53 -0.07 -11.01
C PHE A 119 12.22 -1.43 -10.36
N GLY A 120 13.02 -2.46 -10.67
CA GLY A 120 12.92 -3.76 -10.00
C GLY A 120 13.14 -3.64 -8.49
N GLY A 121 14.10 -2.83 -8.06
CA GLY A 121 14.31 -2.50 -6.65
C GLY A 121 13.09 -1.85 -5.99
N ALA A 122 12.42 -0.92 -6.69
CA ALA A 122 11.20 -0.28 -6.19
C ALA A 122 10.06 -1.29 -6.00
N VAL A 123 9.90 -2.23 -6.93
CA VAL A 123 8.90 -3.32 -6.82
C VAL A 123 9.20 -4.21 -5.61
N VAL A 124 10.45 -4.65 -5.44
CA VAL A 124 10.85 -5.48 -4.29
C VAL A 124 10.62 -4.75 -2.97
N LEU A 125 10.96 -3.46 -2.91
CA LEU A 125 10.73 -2.64 -1.72
C LEU A 125 9.24 -2.52 -1.38
N LEU A 126 8.38 -2.31 -2.38
CA LEU A 126 6.93 -2.29 -2.22
C LEU A 126 6.38 -3.63 -1.72
N LEU A 127 6.90 -4.75 -2.23
CA LEU A 127 6.52 -6.09 -1.77
C LEU A 127 6.89 -6.31 -0.30
N LEU A 128 8.14 -5.99 0.07
CA LEU A 128 8.61 -6.11 1.46
C LEU A 128 7.81 -5.23 2.40
N PHE A 129 7.57 -3.98 2.01
CA PHE A 129 6.75 -3.05 2.79
C PHE A 129 5.32 -3.56 2.94
N GLY A 130 4.71 -4.05 1.86
CA GLY A 130 3.35 -4.59 1.89
C GLY A 130 3.20 -5.79 2.81
N VAL A 131 4.17 -6.71 2.77
CA VAL A 131 4.20 -7.86 3.68
C VAL A 131 4.40 -7.39 5.12
N ALA A 132 5.39 -6.53 5.40
CA ALA A 132 5.63 -6.02 6.75
C ALA A 132 4.40 -5.31 7.33
N PHE A 133 3.74 -4.47 6.52
CA PHE A 133 2.55 -3.74 6.94
C PHE A 133 1.33 -4.65 7.09
N SER A 134 1.20 -5.70 6.27
CA SER A 134 0.11 -6.68 6.39
C SER A 134 0.19 -7.45 7.70
N TRP A 135 1.39 -7.71 8.24
CA TRP A 135 1.56 -8.29 9.57
C TRP A 135 1.06 -7.36 10.69
N ILE A 136 1.33 -6.06 10.59
CA ILE A 136 0.84 -5.06 11.56
C ILE A 136 -0.69 -5.01 11.53
N MET A 137 -1.28 -4.94 10.32
CA MET A 137 -2.73 -4.93 10.15
C MET A 137 -3.37 -6.25 10.57
N ALA A 138 -2.72 -7.38 10.31
CA ALA A 138 -3.13 -8.68 10.80
C ALA A 138 -3.14 -8.70 12.34
N TYR A 139 -2.09 -8.23 13.00
CA TYR A 139 -2.05 -8.14 14.46
C TYR A 139 -3.21 -7.31 15.03
N ILE A 140 -3.48 -6.14 14.44
CA ILE A 140 -4.61 -5.29 14.84
C ILE A 140 -5.94 -6.04 14.63
N GLY A 141 -6.16 -6.65 13.47
CA GLY A 141 -7.38 -7.39 13.17
C GLY A 141 -7.60 -8.62 14.05
N LEU A 142 -6.52 -9.33 14.41
CA LEU A 142 -6.57 -10.44 15.36
C LEU A 142 -6.89 -9.96 16.79
N SER A 143 -6.41 -8.77 17.16
CA SER A 143 -6.65 -8.19 18.49
C SER A 143 -8.08 -7.66 18.67
N THR A 144 -8.76 -7.22 17.61
CA THR A 144 -10.12 -6.68 17.71
C THR A 144 -11.21 -7.76 17.73
N GLY A 145 -10.89 -8.99 17.30
CA GLY A 145 -11.82 -10.15 17.31
C GLY A 145 -13.07 -10.03 16.42
N ASN A 146 -13.31 -8.86 15.82
CA ASN A 146 -14.42 -8.54 14.94
C ASN A 146 -13.89 -7.78 13.71
N ALA A 147 -14.32 -8.19 12.52
CA ALA A 147 -13.94 -7.58 11.25
C ALA A 147 -14.40 -6.12 11.10
N GLU A 148 -15.59 -5.80 11.61
CA GLU A 148 -16.13 -4.44 11.54
C GLU A 148 -15.35 -3.49 12.43
N ALA A 149 -15.00 -3.95 13.64
CA ALA A 149 -14.11 -3.23 14.55
C ALA A 149 -12.68 -3.12 13.99
N ALA A 150 -12.17 -4.17 13.34
CA ALA A 150 -10.86 -4.14 12.68
C ALA A 150 -10.82 -3.08 11.58
N GLN A 151 -11.86 -2.99 10.76
CA GLN A 151 -11.95 -2.01 9.69
C GLN A 151 -12.07 -0.58 10.25
N ALA A 152 -12.93 -0.38 11.26
CA ALA A 152 -13.12 0.90 11.93
C ALA A 152 -11.85 1.39 12.65
N ALA A 153 -11.04 0.48 13.21
CA ALA A 153 -9.77 0.83 13.84
C ALA A 153 -8.64 1.07 12.83
N SER A 154 -8.61 0.29 11.74
CA SER A 154 -7.53 0.35 10.75
C SER A 154 -7.64 1.57 9.83
N PHE A 155 -8.86 2.03 9.50
CA PHE A 155 -9.05 3.13 8.55
C PHE A 155 -8.49 4.48 9.05
N PRO A 156 -8.81 4.96 10.28
CA PRO A 156 -8.24 6.21 10.79
C PRO A 156 -6.72 6.14 10.92
N LEU A 157 -6.21 5.00 11.39
CA LEU A 157 -4.78 4.75 11.54
C LEU A 157 -4.07 4.85 10.19
N MET A 158 -4.60 4.16 9.19
CA MET A 158 -4.10 4.22 7.81
C MET A 158 -4.21 5.62 7.22
N ALA A 159 -5.28 6.36 7.51
CA ALA A 159 -5.44 7.73 7.05
C ALA A 159 -4.31 8.63 7.59
N VAL A 160 -3.97 8.51 8.88
CA VAL A 160 -2.85 9.25 9.47
C VAL A 160 -1.52 8.83 8.82
N PHE A 161 -1.27 7.52 8.68
CA PHE A 161 -0.02 7.03 8.09
C PHE A 161 0.15 7.43 6.62
N VAL A 162 -0.90 7.37 5.80
CA VAL A 162 -0.77 7.63 4.36
C VAL A 162 -0.92 9.11 4.04
N PHE A 163 -1.94 9.80 4.59
CA PHE A 163 -2.19 11.20 4.25
C PHE A 163 -1.28 12.18 4.98
N ALA A 164 -0.78 11.85 6.18
CA ALA A 164 0.23 12.68 6.85
C ALA A 164 1.67 12.35 6.40
N SER A 165 1.85 11.62 5.30
CA SER A 165 3.16 11.24 4.75
C SER A 165 3.58 12.10 3.55
N SER A 166 4.80 11.86 3.06
CA SER A 166 5.30 12.45 1.81
C SER A 166 4.62 11.94 0.53
N ALA A 167 3.59 11.09 0.64
CA ALA A 167 2.90 10.47 -0.49
C ALA A 167 2.30 11.49 -1.47
N PHE A 168 1.60 12.49 -0.95
CA PHE A 168 0.86 13.47 -1.76
C PHE A 168 1.51 14.85 -1.80
N VAL A 169 2.17 15.25 -0.71
CA VAL A 169 2.76 16.57 -0.54
C VAL A 169 4.15 16.43 0.08
N SER A 170 5.07 17.32 -0.27
CA SER A 170 6.40 17.36 0.35
C SER A 170 6.31 17.63 1.85
N THR A 171 7.07 16.91 2.69
CA THR A 171 7.10 17.14 4.15
C THR A 171 7.63 18.52 4.51
N ALA A 172 8.41 19.15 3.61
CA ALA A 172 8.92 20.51 3.79
C ALA A 172 7.82 21.58 3.88
N THR A 173 6.63 21.32 3.33
CA THR A 173 5.50 22.28 3.39
C THR A 173 4.59 22.05 4.60
N MET A 174 4.89 21.07 5.46
CA MET A 174 4.06 20.73 6.63
C MET A 174 4.46 21.56 7.88
N PRO A 175 3.49 21.89 8.76
CA PRO A 175 3.77 22.58 10.02
C PRO A 175 4.60 21.71 10.99
N GLY A 176 5.42 22.35 11.82
CA GLY A 176 6.53 21.73 12.58
C GLY A 176 6.26 20.35 13.21
N PRO A 177 5.24 20.19 14.09
CA PRO A 177 4.95 18.90 14.71
C PRO A 177 4.57 17.80 13.71
N LEU A 178 3.83 18.18 12.67
CA LEU A 178 3.40 17.27 11.60
C LEU A 178 4.58 16.85 10.73
N ARG A 179 5.52 17.77 10.47
CA ARG A 179 6.76 17.48 9.76
C ARG A 179 7.63 16.48 10.52
N THR A 180 7.83 16.67 11.82
CA THR A 180 8.62 15.72 12.63
C THR A 180 8.02 14.32 12.61
N TYR A 181 6.69 14.21 12.73
CA TYR A 181 5.99 12.93 12.59
C TYR A 181 6.16 12.34 11.18
N ALA A 182 5.94 13.16 10.15
CA ALA A 182 6.02 12.74 8.76
C ALA A 182 7.42 12.27 8.37
N ASP A 183 8.48 12.89 8.90
CA ASP A 183 9.87 12.54 8.56
C ASP A 183 10.33 11.21 9.22
N HIS A 184 9.69 10.77 10.31
CA HIS A 184 10.09 9.55 11.05
C HIS A 184 9.19 8.33 10.80
N GLN A 185 8.12 8.47 10.02
CA GLN A 185 7.19 7.36 9.79
C GLN A 185 7.63 6.44 8.62
N PRO A 186 7.33 5.13 8.72
CA PRO A 186 7.78 4.14 7.73
C PRO A 186 7.18 4.35 6.33
N VAL A 187 5.96 4.93 6.24
CA VAL A 187 5.32 5.23 4.96
C VAL A 187 6.12 6.29 4.20
N THR A 188 6.49 7.39 4.84
CA THR A 188 7.30 8.45 4.23
C THR A 188 8.65 7.92 3.77
N ALA A 189 9.33 7.11 4.59
CA ALA A 189 10.61 6.51 4.21
C ALA A 189 10.47 5.64 2.94
N THR A 190 9.42 4.82 2.88
CA THR A 190 9.14 3.96 1.72
C THR A 190 8.79 4.76 0.49
N VAL A 191 7.93 5.79 0.62
CA VAL A 191 7.55 6.68 -0.49
C VAL A 191 8.78 7.38 -1.06
N ASN A 192 9.64 7.93 -0.19
CA ASN A 192 10.85 8.64 -0.63
C ASN A 192 11.82 7.69 -1.33
N ALA A 193 12.02 6.48 -0.80
CA ALA A 193 12.88 5.47 -1.42
C ALA A 193 12.34 4.98 -2.78
N VAL A 194 11.03 4.68 -2.88
CA VAL A 194 10.40 4.32 -4.16
C VAL A 194 10.52 5.47 -5.16
N ARG A 195 10.36 6.71 -4.69
CA ARG A 195 10.50 7.91 -5.53
C ARG A 195 11.93 8.08 -6.05
N ALA A 196 12.94 7.90 -5.20
CA ALA A 196 14.35 7.91 -5.57
C ALA A 196 14.65 6.85 -6.67
N LEU A 197 14.17 5.62 -6.46
CA LEU A 197 14.36 4.49 -7.38
C LEU A 197 13.62 4.65 -8.73
N VAL A 198 12.58 5.47 -8.80
CA VAL A 198 11.76 5.68 -10.01
C VAL A 198 12.16 6.93 -10.79
N LEU A 199 12.60 7.98 -10.09
CA LEU A 199 12.90 9.30 -10.68
C LEU A 199 14.40 9.59 -10.80
N GLY A 200 15.26 8.82 -10.12
CA GLY A 200 16.72 8.98 -10.20
C GLY A 200 17.26 10.10 -9.31
N GLY A 201 16.65 10.33 -8.16
CA GLY A 201 17.11 11.28 -7.13
C GLY A 201 17.72 10.57 -5.92
N PRO A 202 18.38 11.32 -5.00
CA PRO A 202 18.84 10.79 -3.71
C PRO A 202 17.68 10.32 -2.82
#